data_AF-A0A7S0TDP0-F1
#
_entry.id   AF-A0A7S0TDP0-F1
#
_cell.length_a   1.000
_cell.length_b   1.000
_cell.length_c   1.000
_cell.angle_alpha   90.00
_cell.angle_beta   90.00
_cell.angle_gamma   90.00
#
_symmetry.space_group_name_H-M   'P 1'
#
loop_
_entity.id
_entity.type
_entity.pdbx_description
1 polymer ?
#
loop_
_entity_poly.entity_id
_entity_poly.type
_entity_poly.pdbx_seq_one_letter_code
_entity_poly.pdbx_strand_id
1 'polypeptide(L)'
;RPKDGPEDKFSLGPCAERMSELLGQEVKLAGDCVGDDVSALVDAASEGDVIMLENTRFYSEETKNESGFVEKLAAPFDMFVNDAFGTAHRAHASTEGVTK
;
A
#
# COMPACT_ATOMS: atom_id res chain seq x y z
N ARG A 1 -14.89 -1.54 6.48
CA ARG A 1 -14.11 -2.42 5.57
C ARG A 1 -14.71 -2.21 4.19
N PRO A 2 -13.90 -1.86 3.18
CA PRO A 2 -14.36 -1.82 1.81
C PRO A 2 -14.97 -3.18 1.45
N LYS A 3 -16.04 -3.18 0.65
CA LYS A 3 -16.70 -4.41 0.20
C LYS A 3 -16.55 -4.63 -1.30
N ASP A 4 -16.74 -3.57 -2.06
CA ASP A 4 -16.90 -3.62 -3.52
C ASP A 4 -15.96 -2.63 -4.23
N GLY A 5 -14.70 -2.56 -3.78
CA GLY A 5 -13.70 -1.68 -4.39
C GLY A 5 -13.51 -0.35 -3.65
N PRO A 6 -13.00 0.69 -4.36
CA PRO A 6 -12.76 2.01 -3.80
C PRO A 6 -14.03 2.68 -3.26
N GLU A 7 -13.94 3.20 -2.03
CA GLU A 7 -14.97 4.05 -1.42
C GLU A 7 -14.26 5.20 -0.70
N ASP A 8 -14.62 6.45 -1.01
CA ASP A 8 -13.94 7.66 -0.49
C ASP A 8 -13.76 7.66 1.04
N LYS A 9 -14.76 7.17 1.78
CA LYS A 9 -14.73 7.07 3.26
C LYS A 9 -13.67 6.11 3.80
N PHE A 10 -13.10 5.25 2.96
CA PHE A 10 -12.06 4.28 3.29
C PHE A 10 -10.73 4.59 2.59
N SER A 11 -10.62 5.69 1.87
CA SER A 11 -9.34 6.17 1.36
C SER A 11 -8.38 6.50 2.51
N LEU A 12 -7.09 6.32 2.25
CA LEU A 12 -6.00 6.66 3.16
C LEU A 12 -5.56 8.13 3.04
N GLY A 13 -6.22 8.96 2.23
CA GLY A 13 -5.92 10.39 2.12
C GLY A 13 -5.85 11.13 3.47
N PRO A 14 -6.83 11.00 4.37
CA PRO A 14 -6.74 11.59 5.72
C PRO A 14 -5.57 11.04 6.55
N CYS A 15 -5.16 9.79 6.31
CA CYS A 15 -4.01 9.19 6.98
C CYS A 15 -2.69 9.76 6.44
N ALA A 16 -2.56 9.97 5.13
CA ALA A 16 -1.39 10.59 4.51
C ALA A 16 -1.19 12.03 5.00
N GLU A 17 -2.28 12.81 5.06
CA GLU A 17 -2.26 14.18 5.61
C GLU A 17 -1.77 14.17 7.07
N ARG A 18 -2.37 13.33 7.92
CA ARG A 18 -1.97 13.24 9.33
C ARG A 18 -0.54 12.74 9.52
N MET A 19 -0.07 11.81 8.69
CA MET A 19 1.29 11.31 8.75
C MET A 19 2.30 12.39 8.35
N SER A 20 1.97 13.21 7.36
CA SER A 20 2.79 14.36 6.95
C SER A 20 3.01 15.34 8.11
N GLU A 21 1.94 15.68 8.84
CA GLU A 21 2.03 16.55 10.02
C GLU A 21 2.94 15.97 11.11
N LEU A 22 2.87 14.66 11.34
CA LEU A 22 3.62 13.98 12.40
C LEU A 22 5.10 13.82 12.05
N LEU A 23 5.42 13.59 10.77
CA LEU A 23 6.80 13.44 10.31
C LEU A 23 7.48 14.78 10.02
N GLY A 24 6.71 15.86 9.83
CA GLY A 24 7.25 17.17 9.44
C GLY A 24 7.80 17.19 8.01
N GLN A 25 7.36 16.25 7.16
CA GLN A 25 7.69 16.16 5.74
C GLN A 25 6.46 15.72 4.95
N GLU A 26 6.47 15.93 3.64
CA GLU A 26 5.38 15.50 2.76
C GLU A 26 5.27 13.96 2.72
N VAL A 27 4.06 13.44 2.92
CA VAL A 27 3.72 12.04 2.64
C VAL A 27 2.78 12.03 1.45
N LYS A 28 3.30 11.63 0.29
CA LYS A 28 2.54 11.63 -0.96
C LYS A 28 1.60 10.43 -1.01
N LEU A 29 0.30 10.67 -1.16
CA LEU A 29 -0.67 9.61 -1.42
C LEU A 29 -0.60 9.19 -2.90
N ALA A 30 -0.38 7.90 -3.17
CA ALA A 30 -0.53 7.32 -4.49
C ALA A 30 -2.02 7.13 -4.81
N GLY A 31 -2.40 7.25 -6.08
CA GLY A 31 -3.80 7.04 -6.50
C GLY A 31 -4.30 5.59 -6.35
N ASP A 32 -3.39 4.64 -6.14
CA ASP A 32 -3.66 3.22 -6.00
C ASP A 32 -2.54 2.55 -5.16
N CYS A 33 -2.61 1.24 -4.94
CA CYS A 33 -1.57 0.40 -4.34
C CYS A 33 -0.82 -0.49 -5.36
N VAL A 34 -1.29 -0.53 -6.61
CA VAL A 34 -0.68 -1.28 -7.71
C VAL A 34 -0.83 -0.51 -9.03
N GLY A 35 -0.06 -0.90 -10.05
CA GLY A 35 -0.19 -0.38 -11.41
C GLY A 35 0.92 0.57 -11.82
N ASP A 36 0.95 0.93 -13.10
CA ASP A 36 2.06 1.66 -13.72
C ASP A 36 2.28 3.04 -13.10
N ASP A 37 1.20 3.72 -12.69
CA ASP A 37 1.28 5.02 -12.01
C ASP A 37 1.95 4.90 -10.63
N VAL A 38 1.77 3.77 -9.93
CA VAL A 38 2.44 3.51 -8.66
C VAL A 38 3.92 3.23 -8.89
N SER A 39 4.26 2.40 -9.88
CA SER A 39 5.66 2.13 -10.24
C SER A 39 6.39 3.40 -10.65
N ALA A 40 5.78 4.23 -11.51
CA ALA A 40 6.36 5.49 -11.93
C ALA A 40 6.53 6.48 -10.76
N LEU A 41 5.62 6.45 -9.78
CA LEU A 41 5.72 7.26 -8.58
C LEU A 41 6.88 6.82 -7.68
N VAL A 42 7.06 5.51 -7.51
CA VAL A 42 8.17 4.94 -6.72
C VAL A 42 9.51 5.18 -7.42
N ASP A 43 9.59 4.98 -8.74
CA ASP A 43 10.80 5.22 -9.54
C ASP A 43 11.26 6.69 -9.52
N ALA A 44 10.31 7.62 -9.36
CA ALA A 44 10.60 9.04 -9.27
C ALA A 44 10.93 9.52 -7.84
N ALA A 45 10.80 8.66 -6.83
CA ALA A 45 11.05 9.01 -5.44
C ALA A 45 12.55 9.17 -5.17
N SER A 46 12.89 10.18 -4.37
CA SER A 46 14.25 10.40 -3.88
C SER A 46 14.48 9.71 -2.54
N GLU A 47 15.74 9.54 -2.16
CA GLU A 47 16.09 9.02 -0.83
C GLU A 47 15.45 9.87 0.28
N GLY A 48 14.69 9.21 1.16
CA GLY A 48 14.00 9.85 2.26
C GLY A 48 12.54 10.22 1.97
N ASP A 49 12.10 10.18 0.71
CA ASP A 49 10.70 10.43 0.37
C ASP A 49 9.79 9.37 0.98
N VAL A 50 8.59 9.78 1.38
CA VAL A 50 7.57 8.90 1.96
C VAL A 50 6.33 8.90 1.07
N ILE A 51 5.99 7.71 0.57
CA ILE A 51 4.79 7.49 -0.25
C ILE A 51 3.83 6.59 0.55
N MET A 52 2.58 7.02 0.64
CA MET A 52 1.47 6.20 1.14
C MET A 52 0.71 5.64 -0.06
N LEU A 53 0.70 4.33 -0.20
CA LEU A 53 -0.18 3.66 -1.16
C LEU A 53 -1.64 3.73 -0.71
N GLU A 54 -2.56 3.60 -1.65
CA GLU A 54 -3.98 3.57 -1.31
C GLU A 54 -4.39 2.24 -0.63
N ASN A 55 -5.60 2.19 -0.08
CA ASN A 55 -6.09 1.07 0.72
C ASN A 55 -6.03 -0.28 -0.01
N THR A 56 -5.13 -1.17 0.43
CA THR A 56 -4.95 -2.51 -0.17
C THR A 56 -6.23 -3.34 -0.21
N ARG A 57 -7.19 -3.09 0.69
CA ARG A 57 -8.48 -3.78 0.73
C ARG A 57 -9.52 -3.23 -0.23
N PHE A 58 -9.17 -2.28 -1.08
CA PHE A 58 -9.94 -1.99 -2.29
C PHE A 58 -9.86 -3.13 -3.31
N TYR A 59 -8.84 -4.00 -3.21
CA TYR A 59 -8.75 -5.23 -3.99
C TYR A 59 -9.27 -6.41 -3.16
N SER A 60 -10.16 -7.21 -3.75
CA SER A 60 -10.65 -8.43 -3.10
C SER A 60 -9.52 -9.46 -2.93
N GLU A 61 -8.57 -9.39 -3.85
CA GLU A 61 -7.37 -10.20 -4.04
C GLU A 61 -6.42 -10.11 -2.84
N GLU A 62 -6.37 -8.95 -2.16
CA GLU A 62 -5.59 -8.73 -0.94
C GLU A 62 -5.97 -9.75 0.15
N THR A 63 -7.27 -9.92 0.41
CA THR A 63 -7.74 -10.82 1.48
C THR A 63 -7.67 -12.30 1.11
N LYS A 64 -7.53 -12.60 -0.18
CA LYS A 64 -7.40 -13.95 -0.73
C LYS A 64 -5.95 -14.35 -0.98
N ASN A 65 -5.00 -13.41 -0.84
CA ASN A 65 -3.59 -13.62 -1.12
C ASN A 65 -3.35 -14.14 -2.55
N GLU A 66 -4.01 -13.51 -3.53
CA GLU A 66 -3.88 -13.95 -4.93
C GLU A 66 -2.51 -13.60 -5.49
N SER A 67 -1.81 -14.58 -6.08
CA SER A 67 -0.42 -14.43 -6.53
C SER A 67 -0.22 -13.30 -7.54
N GLY A 68 -1.15 -13.13 -8.49
CA GLY A 68 -1.07 -12.05 -9.48
C GLY A 68 -1.22 -10.65 -8.87
N PHE A 69 -1.88 -10.52 -7.72
CA PHE A 69 -1.93 -9.25 -6.98
C PHE A 69 -0.67 -9.05 -6.14
N VAL A 70 -0.15 -10.10 -5.52
CA VAL A 70 1.14 -10.10 -4.81
C VAL A 70 2.27 -9.64 -5.73
N GLU A 71 2.39 -10.21 -6.92
CA GLU A 71 3.42 -9.85 -7.89
C GLU A 71 3.36 -8.36 -8.26
N LYS A 72 2.15 -7.83 -8.49
CA LYS A 72 1.96 -6.40 -8.80
C LYS A 72 2.29 -5.49 -7.62
N LEU A 73 1.93 -5.91 -6.40
CA LEU A 73 2.16 -5.14 -5.18
C LEU A 73 3.65 -5.10 -4.82
N ALA A 74 4.38 -6.19 -5.04
CA ALA A 74 5.80 -6.29 -4.74
C ALA A 74 6.70 -5.72 -5.85
N ALA A 75 6.24 -5.70 -7.11
CA ALA A 75 7.05 -5.33 -8.28
C ALA A 75 7.86 -4.02 -8.16
N PRO A 76 7.35 -2.92 -7.58
CA PRO A 76 8.11 -1.67 -7.50
C PRO A 76 9.04 -1.58 -6.28
N PHE A 77 9.20 -2.64 -5.48
CA PHE A 77 9.95 -2.61 -4.22
C PHE A 77 11.02 -3.70 -4.13
N ASP A 78 12.18 -3.35 -3.58
CA ASP A 78 13.30 -4.29 -3.39
C ASP A 78 13.27 -5.04 -2.06
N MET A 79 12.59 -4.49 -1.05
CA MET A 79 12.60 -5.02 0.31
C MET A 79 11.25 -4.85 0.98
N PHE A 80 10.86 -5.86 1.77
CA PHE A 80 9.65 -5.84 2.58
C PHE A 80 9.98 -5.73 4.07
N VAL A 81 9.28 -4.83 4.76
CA VAL A 81 9.32 -4.68 6.22
C VAL A 81 7.90 -4.81 6.75
N ASN A 82 7.67 -5.78 7.64
CA ASN A 82 6.36 -5.96 8.28
C ASN A 82 6.34 -5.35 9.68
N ASP A 83 5.82 -4.12 9.78
CA ASP A 83 5.54 -3.44 11.06
C ASP A 83 4.04 -3.44 11.41
N ALA A 84 3.31 -4.46 10.95
CA ALA A 84 1.86 -4.57 11.11
C ALA A 84 1.46 -5.82 11.93
N PHE A 85 1.97 -5.95 13.16
CA PHE A 85 1.68 -7.11 14.03
C PHE A 85 0.17 -7.40 14.20
N GLY A 86 -0.65 -6.35 14.27
CA GLY A 86 -2.10 -6.47 14.38
C GLY A 86 -2.77 -7.18 13.20
N THR A 87 -2.13 -7.26 12.02
CA THR A 87 -2.61 -7.97 10.84
C THR A 87 -1.80 -9.22 10.50
N ALA A 88 -0.66 -9.46 11.17
CA ALA A 88 0.23 -10.60 10.92
C ALA A 88 -0.43 -11.98 11.12
N HIS A 89 -1.54 -12.05 11.87
CA HIS A 89 -2.33 -13.27 12.02
C HIS A 89 -3.13 -13.68 10.77
N ARG A 90 -3.08 -12.88 9.69
CA ARG A 90 -3.78 -13.12 8.43
C ARG A 90 -2.78 -13.33 7.31
N ALA A 91 -2.99 -14.39 6.53
CA ALA A 91 -2.27 -14.62 5.29
C ALA A 91 -2.91 -13.81 4.16
N HIS A 92 -2.67 -12.50 4.13
CA HIS A 92 -3.06 -11.62 3.04
C HIS A 92 -1.87 -11.32 2.11
N ALA A 93 -2.14 -10.73 0.95
CA ALA A 93 -1.09 -10.35 0.02
C ALA A 93 -0.06 -9.40 0.67
N SER A 94 -0.53 -8.30 1.27
CA SER A 94 0.35 -7.28 1.89
C SER A 94 1.08 -7.71 3.17
N THR A 95 0.68 -8.82 3.80
CA THR A 95 1.25 -9.27 5.10
C THR A 95 2.06 -10.55 5.01
N GLU A 96 1.77 -11.40 4.01
CA GLU A 96 2.39 -12.72 3.83
C GLU A 96 2.82 -12.95 2.39
N GLY A 97 1.94 -12.65 1.42
CA GLY A 97 2.18 -12.92 0.01
C GLY A 97 3.46 -12.27 -0.52
N VAL A 98 3.66 -10.99 -0.24
CA VAL A 98 4.83 -10.19 -0.68
C VAL A 98 6.19 -10.69 -0.13
N THR A 99 6.21 -11.70 0.74
CA THR A 99 7.44 -12.31 1.26
C THR A 99 7.95 -13.49 0.46
N LYS A 100 7.21 -13.91 -0.57
CA LYS A 100 7.51 -15.08 -1.41
C LYS A 100 8.13 -14.65 -2.73
#